data_AF-A0A9D5NYA6-F1
#
_entry.id   AF-A0A9D5NYA6-F1
#
_cell.length_a   1.000
_cell.length_b   1.000
_cell.length_c   1.000
_cell.angle_alpha   90.00
_cell.angle_beta   90.00
_cell.angle_gamma   90.00
#
_symmetry.space_group_name_H-M   'P 1'
#
loop_
_entity.id
_entity.type
_entity.pdbx_description
1 polymer ?
#
loop_
_entity_poly.entity_id
_entity_poly.type
_entity_poly.pdbx_seq_one_letter_code
_entity_poly.pdbx_strand_id
1 'polypeptide(L)'
;MTFTNEANQIFERAINDYHVLDNVDTPLNNPYQKDSIQNSLYKKCWIDTVQWHYEDIIRDPHIDPLEALALKRRIDRSNQDRTDLVEEIDSWFRQYYSQVVPQADARLNTESPAWAVDRLSILALKIYHMQEQVNRTDAAPEHIAKCKAKLNVLLEQQKDLSLAIDQLLEDIEAGRKYMKVYRQMKMYNDPATNPILYNQK
;
A
#
# COMPACT_ATOMS: atom_id res chain seq x y z
N MET A 1 -7.88 15.76 13.93
CA MET A 1 -7.96 14.78 12.83
C MET A 1 -6.99 13.67 13.16
N THR A 2 -7.37 12.40 13.08
CA THR A 2 -6.46 11.29 13.38
C THR A 2 -5.49 11.06 12.23
N PHE A 3 -4.39 10.32 12.47
CA PHE A 3 -3.41 10.00 11.44
C PHE A 3 -4.06 9.26 10.26
N THR A 4 -4.90 8.26 10.54
CA THR A 4 -5.54 7.47 9.48
C THR A 4 -6.59 8.25 8.69
N ASN A 5 -7.25 9.24 9.30
CA ASN A 5 -8.15 10.15 8.57
C ASN A 5 -7.39 10.95 7.51
N GLU A 6 -6.22 11.50 7.87
CA GLU A 6 -5.36 12.19 6.90
C GLU A 6 -4.83 11.22 5.84
N ALA A 7 -4.35 10.04 6.24
CA ALA A 7 -3.86 9.02 5.30
C ALA A 7 -4.92 8.61 4.27
N ASN A 8 -6.17 8.34 4.71
CA ASN A 8 -7.27 7.98 3.80
C ASN A 8 -7.57 9.10 2.79
N GLN A 9 -7.54 10.38 3.19
CA GLN A 9 -7.72 11.51 2.28
C GLN A 9 -6.59 11.61 1.25
N ILE A 10 -5.34 11.37 1.68
CA ILE A 10 -4.17 11.34 0.80
C ILE A 10 -4.28 10.19 -0.20
N PHE A 11 -4.72 9.02 0.24
CA PHE A 11 -4.89 7.84 -0.61
C PHE A 11 -5.98 8.06 -1.66
N GLU A 12 -7.14 8.56 -1.25
CA GLU A 12 -8.23 8.92 -2.16
C GLU A 12 -7.75 9.94 -3.22
N ARG A 13 -6.98 10.95 -2.81
CA ARG A 13 -6.39 11.92 -3.73
C ARG A 13 -5.43 11.27 -4.72
N ALA A 14 -4.49 10.43 -4.25
CA ALA A 14 -3.53 9.76 -5.11
C ALA A 14 -4.21 8.86 -6.16
N ILE A 15 -5.25 8.13 -5.74
CA ILE A 15 -6.06 7.30 -6.63
C ILE A 15 -6.76 8.17 -7.67
N ASN A 16 -7.46 9.23 -7.24
CA ASN A 16 -8.18 10.12 -8.16
C ASN A 16 -7.23 10.83 -9.14
N ASP A 17 -6.07 11.29 -8.68
CA ASP A 17 -5.06 11.95 -9.52
C ASP A 17 -4.53 11.00 -10.61
N TYR A 18 -4.34 9.71 -10.30
CA TYR A 18 -3.97 8.71 -11.31
C TYR A 18 -5.07 8.53 -12.36
N HIS A 19 -6.32 8.37 -11.92
CA HIS A 19 -7.47 8.11 -12.80
C HIS A 19 -7.92 9.33 -13.61
N VAL A 20 -7.22 10.47 -13.53
CA VAL A 20 -7.37 11.56 -14.52
C VAL A 20 -6.81 11.14 -15.88
N LEU A 21 -5.75 10.35 -15.90
CA LEU A 21 -5.06 9.93 -17.13
C LEU A 21 -5.14 8.42 -17.40
N ASP A 22 -5.43 7.61 -16.37
CA ASP A 22 -5.59 6.15 -16.47
C ASP A 22 -4.44 5.46 -17.22
N ASN A 23 -3.21 5.92 -16.96
CA ASN A 23 -2.04 5.45 -17.69
C ASN A 23 -0.89 5.13 -16.72
N VAL A 24 -0.41 3.88 -16.82
CA VAL A 24 0.67 3.32 -15.99
C VAL A 24 2.05 3.99 -16.21
N ASP A 25 2.21 4.73 -17.30
CA ASP A 25 3.42 5.52 -17.62
C ASP A 25 3.30 6.99 -17.17
N THR A 26 2.17 7.38 -16.55
CA THR A 26 1.98 8.74 -16.03
C THR A 26 3.05 9.06 -14.98
N PRO A 27 3.82 10.15 -15.15
CA PRO A 27 4.76 10.58 -14.13
C PRO A 27 4.05 10.98 -12.83
N LEU A 28 4.60 10.54 -11.69
CA LEU A 28 4.11 10.93 -10.37
C LEU A 28 4.26 12.45 -10.16
N ASN A 29 3.16 13.16 -9.95
CA ASN A 29 3.14 14.56 -9.54
C ASN A 29 2.66 14.70 -8.09
N ASN A 30 3.58 14.54 -7.13
CA ASN A 30 3.25 14.54 -5.71
C ASN A 30 3.12 15.97 -5.16
N PRO A 31 1.95 16.38 -4.62
CA PRO A 31 1.71 17.75 -4.16
C PRO A 31 2.25 18.03 -2.76
N TYR A 32 2.72 17.00 -2.04
CA TYR A 32 3.18 17.12 -0.65
C TYR A 32 4.68 17.39 -0.58
N GLN A 33 5.10 18.15 0.44
CA GLN A 33 6.50 18.50 0.67
C GLN A 33 7.39 17.24 0.71
N LYS A 34 8.51 17.28 -0.02
CA LYS A 34 9.49 16.20 -0.01
C LYS A 34 9.93 15.85 1.42
N ASP A 35 10.12 14.56 1.69
CA ASP A 35 10.53 13.99 2.98
C ASP A 35 9.49 14.12 4.11
N SER A 36 8.28 14.61 3.83
CA SER A 36 7.14 14.53 4.75
C SER A 36 6.48 13.15 4.73
N ILE A 37 5.81 12.77 5.81
CA ILE A 37 5.04 11.51 5.85
C ILE A 37 3.93 11.51 4.80
N GLN A 38 3.30 12.66 4.55
CA GLN A 38 2.25 12.81 3.53
C GLN A 38 2.78 12.53 2.12
N ASN A 39 4.02 12.97 1.83
CA ASN A 39 4.67 12.66 0.55
C ASN A 39 4.88 11.16 0.39
N SER A 40 5.36 10.47 1.42
CA SER A 40 5.52 9.01 1.40
C SER A 40 4.19 8.28 1.26
N LEU A 41 3.14 8.71 1.98
CA LEU A 41 1.79 8.12 1.89
C LEU A 41 1.20 8.27 0.48
N TYR A 42 1.32 9.45 -0.13
CA TYR A 42 0.85 9.69 -1.50
C TYR A 42 1.61 8.83 -2.51
N LYS A 43 2.95 8.81 -2.41
CA LYS A 43 3.82 7.99 -3.28
C LYS A 43 3.48 6.50 -3.15
N LYS A 44 3.22 6.04 -1.94
CA LYS A 44 2.84 4.66 -1.65
C LYS A 44 1.55 4.30 -2.40
N CYS A 45 0.50 5.08 -2.20
CA CYS A 45 -0.79 4.80 -2.82
C CYS A 45 -0.73 4.93 -4.35
N TRP A 46 0.07 5.84 -4.88
CA TRP A 46 0.33 5.92 -6.32
C TRP A 46 0.99 4.64 -6.86
N ILE A 47 2.04 4.14 -6.19
CA ILE A 47 2.71 2.89 -6.58
C ILE A 47 1.72 1.73 -6.57
N ASP A 48 0.88 1.61 -5.54
CA ASP A 48 -0.15 0.56 -5.51
C ASP A 48 -1.15 0.68 -6.67
N THR A 49 -1.55 1.91 -6.99
CA THR A 49 -2.52 2.17 -8.07
C THR A 49 -1.92 1.76 -9.41
N VAL A 50 -0.68 2.17 -9.70
CA VAL A 50 0.05 1.73 -10.90
C VAL A 50 0.21 0.21 -10.91
N GLN A 51 0.56 -0.41 -9.77
CA GLN A 51 0.72 -1.85 -9.65
C GLN A 51 -0.58 -2.61 -9.93
N TRP A 52 -1.73 -2.09 -9.49
CA TRP A 52 -3.04 -2.67 -9.79
C TRP A 52 -3.29 -2.69 -11.29
N HIS A 53 -3.04 -1.58 -11.97
CA HIS A 53 -3.21 -1.50 -13.43
C HIS A 53 -2.20 -2.36 -14.19
N TYR A 54 -0.98 -2.55 -13.69
CA TYR A 54 -0.07 -3.57 -14.24
C TYR A 54 -0.66 -4.98 -14.12
N GLU A 55 -1.27 -5.31 -12.97
CA GLU A 55 -1.92 -6.60 -12.76
C GLU A 55 -3.14 -6.80 -13.67
N ASP A 56 -3.88 -5.74 -14.01
CA ASP A 56 -4.96 -5.82 -14.99
C ASP A 56 -4.43 -6.08 -16.40
N ILE A 57 -3.38 -5.36 -16.83
CA ILE A 57 -2.79 -5.53 -18.17
C ILE A 57 -2.17 -6.92 -18.35
N ILE A 58 -1.40 -7.43 -17.36
CA ILE A 58 -0.74 -8.74 -17.47
C ILE A 58 -1.74 -9.92 -17.47
N ARG A 59 -3.00 -9.69 -17.05
CA ARG A 59 -4.07 -10.70 -17.05
C ARG A 59 -4.79 -10.82 -18.40
N ASP A 60 -4.49 -9.96 -19.38
CA ASP A 60 -5.02 -10.12 -20.73
C ASP A 60 -4.45 -11.41 -21.37
N PRO A 61 -5.29 -12.42 -21.71
CA PRO A 61 -4.82 -13.65 -22.34
C PRO A 61 -4.24 -13.45 -23.74
N HIS A 62 -4.43 -12.28 -24.36
CA HIS A 62 -3.95 -11.96 -25.70
C HIS A 62 -2.72 -11.03 -25.72
N ILE A 63 -2.16 -10.70 -24.55
CA ILE A 63 -0.95 -9.88 -24.46
C ILE A 63 0.20 -10.49 -25.26
N ASP A 64 0.96 -9.64 -25.96
CA ASP A 64 2.18 -10.09 -26.63
C ASP A 64 3.19 -10.65 -25.60
N PRO A 65 3.78 -11.84 -25.82
CA PRO A 65 4.69 -12.46 -24.85
C PRO A 65 5.93 -11.63 -24.49
N LEU A 66 6.47 -10.83 -25.43
CA LEU A 66 7.63 -9.98 -25.16
C LEU A 66 7.21 -8.79 -24.29
N GLU A 67 6.07 -8.18 -24.59
CA GLU A 67 5.48 -7.12 -23.77
C GLU A 67 5.11 -7.64 -22.38
N ALA A 68 4.58 -8.87 -22.28
CA ALA A 68 4.29 -9.52 -21.00
C ALA A 68 5.55 -9.69 -20.14
N LEU A 69 6.68 -10.08 -20.73
CA LEU A 69 7.95 -10.20 -20.01
C LEU A 69 8.48 -8.83 -19.56
N ALA A 70 8.38 -7.81 -20.41
CA ALA A 70 8.77 -6.45 -20.07
C ALA A 70 7.91 -5.91 -18.91
N LEU A 71 6.59 -6.10 -18.97
CA LEU A 71 5.65 -5.74 -17.92
C LEU A 71 5.90 -6.53 -16.64
N LYS A 72 6.21 -7.82 -16.72
CA LYS A 72 6.55 -8.64 -15.55
C LYS A 72 7.77 -8.09 -14.79
N ARG A 73 8.78 -7.60 -15.52
CA ARG A 73 9.95 -6.94 -14.91
C ARG A 73 9.57 -5.61 -14.23
N ARG A 74 8.65 -4.85 -14.82
CA ARG A 74 8.09 -3.63 -14.21
C ARG A 74 7.30 -3.96 -12.93
N ILE A 75 6.50 -5.01 -12.94
CA ILE A 75 5.76 -5.54 -11.79
C ILE A 75 6.72 -5.95 -10.66
N ASP A 76 7.79 -6.67 -10.99
CA ASP A 76 8.78 -7.10 -9.99
C ASP A 76 9.49 -5.90 -9.35
N ARG A 77 9.83 -4.90 -10.18
CA ARG A 77 10.43 -3.65 -9.69
C ARG A 77 9.47 -2.85 -8.81
N SER A 78 8.23 -2.68 -9.25
CA SER A 78 7.19 -1.96 -8.51
C SER A 78 6.87 -2.64 -7.17
N ASN A 79 6.84 -3.98 -7.12
CA ASN A 79 6.72 -4.72 -5.87
C ASN A 79 7.89 -4.47 -4.91
N GLN A 80 9.10 -4.28 -5.44
CA GLN A 80 10.25 -3.91 -4.62
C GLN A 80 10.12 -2.48 -4.11
N ASP A 81 9.83 -1.52 -5.00
CA ASP A 81 9.67 -0.11 -4.65
C ASP A 81 8.55 0.09 -3.61
N ARG A 82 7.46 -0.69 -3.67
CA ARG A 82 6.40 -0.70 -2.64
C ARG A 82 6.96 -1.13 -1.28
N THR A 83 7.68 -2.25 -1.22
CA THR A 83 8.23 -2.74 0.05
C THR A 83 9.27 -1.77 0.62
N ASP A 84 10.17 -1.27 -0.21
CA ASP A 84 11.20 -0.30 0.21
C ASP A 84 10.55 0.95 0.82
N LEU A 85 9.46 1.44 0.21
CA LEU A 85 8.74 2.60 0.73
C LEU A 85 8.00 2.35 2.04
N VAL A 86 7.41 1.15 2.23
CA VAL A 86 6.83 0.77 3.53
C VAL A 86 7.90 0.77 4.62
N GLU A 87 9.09 0.27 4.28
CA GLU A 87 10.26 0.26 5.12
C GLU A 87 10.84 1.66 5.44
N GLU A 88 10.74 2.60 4.50
CA GLU A 88 11.04 4.02 4.72
C GLU A 88 10.02 4.66 5.68
N ILE A 89 8.72 4.37 5.53
CA ILE A 89 7.67 4.85 6.43
C ILE A 89 7.90 4.32 7.85
N ASP A 90 8.31 3.05 8.00
CA ASP A 90 8.69 2.49 9.30
C ASP A 90 9.89 3.21 9.93
N SER A 91 10.86 3.60 9.11
CA SER A 91 12.01 4.38 9.56
C SER A 91 11.57 5.76 10.06
N TRP A 92 10.64 6.39 9.35
CA TRP A 92 10.04 7.67 9.75
C TRP A 92 9.33 7.55 11.10
N PHE A 93 8.45 6.56 11.29
CA PHE A 93 7.76 6.35 12.57
C PHE A 93 8.75 6.06 13.70
N ARG A 94 9.80 5.27 13.45
CA ARG A 94 10.83 4.97 14.45
C ARG A 94 11.60 6.22 14.88
N GLN A 95 11.87 7.12 13.94
CA GLN A 95 12.49 8.41 14.24
C GLN A 95 11.53 9.33 15.01
N TYR A 96 10.26 9.38 14.58
CA TYR A 96 9.21 10.19 15.20
C TYR A 96 8.99 9.82 16.67
N TYR A 97 8.93 8.53 16.98
CA TYR A 97 8.78 8.01 18.35
C TYR A 97 10.10 7.73 19.07
N SER A 98 11.23 8.24 18.58
CA SER A 98 12.57 7.92 19.12
C SER A 98 12.78 8.30 20.59
N GLN A 99 12.02 9.26 21.10
CA GLN A 99 12.09 9.73 22.49
C GLN A 99 11.11 9.01 23.43
N VAL A 100 10.25 8.14 22.91
CA VAL A 100 9.35 7.35 23.74
C VAL A 100 10.16 6.29 24.48
N VAL A 101 10.04 6.26 25.80
CA VAL A 101 10.60 5.21 26.64
C VAL A 101 9.52 4.13 26.86
N PRO A 102 9.73 2.89 26.37
CA PRO A 102 8.78 1.82 26.60
C PRO A 102 8.60 1.52 28.09
N GLN A 103 7.36 1.26 28.50
CA GLN A 103 7.04 0.80 29.85
C GLN A 103 7.61 -0.60 30.10
N ALA A 104 7.85 -0.95 31.37
CA ALA A 104 8.45 -2.23 31.74
C ALA A 104 7.62 -3.44 31.26
N ASP A 105 6.31 -3.28 31.19
CA ASP A 105 5.33 -4.27 30.73
C ASP A 105 4.81 -4.02 29.31
N ALA A 106 5.50 -3.16 28.54
CA ALA A 106 5.15 -2.87 27.15
C ALA A 106 5.04 -4.16 26.33
N ARG A 107 4.06 -4.21 25.43
CA ARG A 107 3.74 -5.42 24.65
C ARG A 107 4.24 -5.31 23.23
N LEU A 108 4.34 -6.46 22.56
CA LEU A 108 4.57 -6.50 21.11
C LEU A 108 3.25 -6.32 20.34
N ASN A 109 3.39 -5.85 19.11
CA ASN A 109 2.38 -5.82 18.05
C ASN A 109 2.75 -6.88 17.00
N THR A 110 1.74 -7.37 16.27
CA THR A 110 1.91 -8.38 15.21
C THR A 110 2.66 -7.83 14.01
N GLU A 111 2.48 -6.56 13.69
CA GLU A 111 3.12 -5.86 12.58
C GLU A 111 3.34 -4.38 12.91
N SER A 112 4.30 -3.74 12.26
CA SER A 112 4.60 -2.33 12.47
C SER A 112 3.50 -1.41 11.91
N PRO A 113 3.46 -0.13 12.34
CA PRO A 113 2.52 0.84 11.79
C PRO A 113 2.58 0.96 10.27
N ALA A 114 3.76 0.91 9.66
CA ALA A 114 3.89 1.06 8.21
C ALA A 114 3.24 -0.08 7.43
N TRP A 115 3.37 -1.34 7.90
CA TRP A 115 2.69 -2.49 7.27
C TRP A 115 1.17 -2.44 7.45
N ALA A 116 0.69 -1.92 8.58
CA ALA A 116 -0.75 -1.71 8.75
C ALA A 116 -1.28 -0.63 7.79
N VAL A 117 -0.53 0.47 7.61
CA VAL A 117 -0.80 1.53 6.64
C VAL A 117 -0.72 1.02 5.19
N ASP A 118 0.18 0.09 4.89
CA ASP A 118 0.27 -0.57 3.59
C ASP A 118 -1.07 -1.22 3.19
N ARG A 119 -1.65 -1.99 4.11
CA ARG A 119 -2.96 -2.60 3.91
C ARG A 119 -4.08 -1.59 3.81
N LEU A 120 -4.00 -0.48 4.56
CA LEU A 120 -5.00 0.59 4.50
C LEU A 120 -5.02 1.24 3.12
N SER A 121 -3.85 1.47 2.51
CA SER A 121 -3.74 2.02 1.16
C SER A 121 -4.28 1.07 0.09
N ILE A 122 -3.98 -0.24 0.19
CA ILE A 122 -4.58 -1.26 -0.69
C ILE A 122 -6.10 -1.33 -0.53
N LEU A 123 -6.60 -1.14 0.69
CA LEU A 123 -8.03 -1.16 0.98
C LEU A 123 -8.74 0.05 0.36
N ALA A 124 -8.12 1.25 0.38
CA ALA A 124 -8.63 2.43 -0.32
C ALA A 124 -8.80 2.16 -1.83
N LEU A 125 -7.81 1.50 -2.45
CA LEU A 125 -7.87 1.14 -3.87
C LEU A 125 -8.97 0.10 -4.17
N LYS A 126 -9.14 -0.91 -3.30
CA LYS A 126 -10.24 -1.87 -3.41
C LYS A 126 -11.61 -1.20 -3.29
N ILE A 127 -11.75 -0.23 -2.38
CA ILE A 127 -12.98 0.54 -2.21
C ILE A 127 -13.29 1.33 -3.48
N TYR A 128 -12.29 2.02 -4.05
CA TYR A 128 -12.44 2.76 -5.30
C TYR A 128 -12.97 1.87 -6.43
N HIS A 129 -12.27 0.78 -6.77
CA HIS A 129 -12.67 -0.09 -7.88
C HIS A 129 -13.98 -0.85 -7.60
N MET A 130 -14.28 -1.18 -6.34
CA MET A 130 -15.57 -1.78 -5.99
C MET A 130 -16.71 -0.77 -6.16
N GLN A 131 -16.47 0.51 -5.82
CA GLN A 131 -17.43 1.59 -6.03
C GLN A 131 -17.71 1.80 -7.52
N GLU A 132 -16.70 1.70 -8.39
CA GLU A 132 -16.89 1.70 -9.85
C GLU A 132 -17.84 0.58 -10.30
N GLN A 133 -17.65 -0.65 -9.80
CA GLN A 133 -18.55 -1.77 -10.13
C GLN A 133 -19.99 -1.56 -9.65
N VAL A 134 -20.19 -0.86 -8.52
CA VAL A 134 -21.52 -0.49 -8.02
C VAL A 134 -22.17 0.59 -8.91
N ASN A 135 -21.37 1.48 -9.50
CA ASN A 135 -21.85 2.61 -10.31
C ASN A 135 -22.13 2.24 -11.77
N ARG A 136 -21.83 1.01 -12.20
CA ARG A 136 -22.11 0.52 -13.54
C ARG A 136 -23.59 0.57 -13.88
N THR A 137 -23.90 1.09 -15.06
CA THR A 137 -25.27 1.16 -15.61
C THR A 137 -25.57 0.03 -16.61
N ASP A 138 -24.54 -0.70 -17.02
CA ASP A 138 -24.57 -1.77 -18.01
C ASP A 138 -24.62 -3.18 -17.39
N ALA A 139 -24.56 -3.29 -16.06
CA ALA A 139 -24.56 -4.55 -15.34
C ALA A 139 -25.96 -4.94 -14.82
N ALA A 140 -26.20 -6.24 -14.67
CA ALA A 140 -27.45 -6.74 -14.12
C ALA A 140 -27.66 -6.26 -12.66
N PRO A 141 -28.91 -5.98 -12.23
CA PRO A 141 -29.20 -5.54 -10.86
C PRO A 141 -28.66 -6.48 -9.78
N GLU A 142 -28.67 -7.79 -10.01
CA GLU A 142 -28.15 -8.80 -9.09
C GLU A 142 -26.62 -8.69 -8.94
N HIS A 143 -25.91 -8.31 -10.00
CA HIS A 143 -24.48 -8.06 -9.95
C HIS A 143 -24.18 -6.80 -9.13
N ILE A 144 -24.88 -5.70 -9.41
CA ILE A 144 -24.74 -4.44 -8.66
C ILE A 144 -25.01 -4.66 -7.17
N ALA A 145 -26.06 -5.42 -6.83
CA ALA A 145 -26.38 -5.75 -5.44
C ALA A 145 -25.25 -6.55 -4.74
N LYS A 146 -24.64 -7.52 -5.43
CA LYS A 146 -23.48 -8.27 -4.92
C LYS A 146 -22.27 -7.36 -4.72
N CYS A 147 -21.97 -6.47 -5.66
CA CYS A 147 -20.88 -5.51 -5.55
C CYS A 147 -21.11 -4.53 -4.40
N LYS A 148 -22.35 -4.06 -4.20
CA LYS A 148 -22.71 -3.18 -3.08
C LYS A 148 -22.52 -3.87 -1.72
N ALA A 149 -22.89 -5.14 -1.61
CA ALA A 149 -22.64 -5.92 -0.39
C ALA A 149 -21.13 -6.04 -0.09
N LYS A 150 -20.31 -6.29 -1.12
CA LYS A 150 -18.84 -6.33 -0.97
C LYS A 150 -18.26 -4.97 -0.59
N LEU A 151 -18.75 -3.89 -1.21
CA LEU A 151 -18.33 -2.52 -0.89
C LEU A 151 -18.55 -2.19 0.58
N ASN A 152 -19.73 -2.55 1.12
CA ASN A 152 -20.03 -2.32 2.54
C ASN A 152 -19.03 -3.03 3.47
N VAL A 153 -18.63 -4.25 3.13
CA VAL A 153 -17.59 -4.99 3.89
C VAL A 153 -16.24 -4.28 3.81
N LEU A 154 -15.85 -3.77 2.63
CA LEU A 154 -14.59 -3.04 2.48
C LEU A 154 -14.58 -1.74 3.29
N LEU A 155 -15.71 -1.01 3.32
CA LEU A 155 -15.87 0.21 4.13
C LEU A 155 -15.79 -0.08 5.64
N GLU A 156 -16.39 -1.19 6.09
CA GLU A 156 -16.27 -1.65 7.49
C GLU A 156 -14.81 -2.02 7.82
N GLN A 157 -14.14 -2.77 6.95
CA GLN A 157 -12.72 -3.08 7.11
C GLN A 157 -11.85 -1.82 7.18
N GLN A 158 -12.16 -0.77 6.43
CA GLN A 158 -11.38 0.48 6.45
C GLN A 158 -11.55 1.19 7.78
N LYS A 159 -12.77 1.23 8.31
CA LYS A 159 -13.05 1.79 9.63
C LYS A 159 -12.31 1.04 10.74
N ASP A 160 -12.39 -0.29 10.74
CA ASP A 160 -11.77 -1.12 11.77
C ASP A 160 -10.25 -1.06 11.72
N LEU A 161 -9.66 -1.13 10.52
CA LEU A 161 -8.22 -1.01 10.34
C LEU A 161 -7.72 0.40 10.71
N SER A 162 -8.46 1.45 10.35
CA SER A 162 -8.12 2.82 10.72
C SER A 162 -8.10 2.99 12.25
N LEU A 163 -9.15 2.50 12.93
CA LEU A 163 -9.22 2.52 14.40
C LEU A 163 -8.06 1.74 15.03
N ALA A 164 -7.77 0.54 14.53
CA ALA A 164 -6.69 -0.29 15.06
C ALA A 164 -5.31 0.34 14.87
N ILE A 165 -5.06 1.04 13.75
CA ILE A 165 -3.82 1.78 13.51
C ILE A 165 -3.71 2.96 14.46
N ASP A 166 -4.76 3.79 14.59
CA ASP A 166 -4.73 4.95 15.49
C ASP A 166 -4.49 4.49 16.95
N GLN A 167 -5.16 3.43 17.41
CA GLN A 167 -4.92 2.83 18.73
C GLN A 167 -3.49 2.30 18.90
N LEU A 168 -2.91 1.68 17.87
CA LEU A 168 -1.53 1.23 17.90
C LEU A 168 -0.56 2.40 18.03
N LEU A 169 -0.80 3.50 17.30
CA LEU A 169 0.03 4.70 17.38
C LEU A 169 -0.07 5.37 18.76
N GLU A 170 -1.27 5.46 19.33
CA GLU A 170 -1.50 5.95 20.69
C GLU A 170 -0.81 5.06 21.75
N ASP A 171 -0.85 3.74 21.58
CA ASP A 171 -0.16 2.79 22.44
C ASP A 171 1.37 2.92 22.35
N ILE A 172 1.90 3.15 21.15
CA ILE A 172 3.33 3.41 20.95
C ILE A 172 3.70 4.72 21.63
N GLU A 173 2.95 5.80 21.39
CA GLU A 173 3.23 7.11 21.99
C GLU A 173 3.23 7.08 23.52
N ALA A 174 2.34 6.31 24.12
CA ALA A 174 2.27 6.12 25.57
C ALA A 174 3.29 5.12 26.13
N GLY A 175 4.13 4.51 25.29
CA GLY A 175 5.11 3.51 25.68
C GLY A 175 4.51 2.15 26.06
N ARG A 176 3.22 1.89 25.76
CA ARG A 176 2.54 0.62 26.03
C ARG A 176 2.89 -0.47 25.02
N LYS A 177 3.39 -0.09 23.84
CA LYS A 177 3.83 -1.00 22.77
C LYS A 177 5.26 -0.70 22.33
N TYR A 178 6.01 -1.77 22.06
CA TYR A 178 7.32 -1.66 21.42
C TYR A 178 7.17 -1.44 19.92
N MET A 179 7.81 -0.40 19.39
CA MET A 179 7.96 -0.26 17.95
C MET A 179 9.16 -1.09 17.46
N LYS A 180 8.90 -2.36 17.11
CA LYS A 180 9.90 -3.25 16.53
C LYS A 180 9.71 -3.37 15.02
N VAL A 181 10.77 -3.06 14.28
CA VAL A 181 10.77 -3.11 12.80
C VAL A 181 11.65 -4.26 12.32
N TYR A 182 11.23 -4.90 11.24
CA TYR A 182 12.00 -5.92 10.54
C TYR A 182 12.15 -5.49 9.08
N ARG A 183 13.33 -5.75 8.52
CA ARG A 183 13.65 -5.51 7.11
C ARG A 183 13.39 -6.78 6.31
N GLN A 184 12.98 -6.63 5.07
CA GLN A 184 12.72 -7.75 4.17
C GLN A 184 14.01 -8.49 3.84
N MET A 185 13.93 -9.83 3.84
CA MET A 185 15.04 -10.72 3.50
C MET A 185 14.72 -11.47 2.19
N LYS A 186 14.88 -10.81 1.04
CA LYS A 186 14.66 -11.42 -0.29
C LYS A 186 15.97 -11.94 -0.89
N MET A 187 16.23 -13.24 -0.71
CA MET A 187 17.46 -13.89 -1.20
C MET A 187 17.60 -13.89 -2.73
N TYR A 188 16.50 -13.92 -3.47
CA TYR A 188 16.56 -13.99 -4.94
C TYR A 188 16.89 -12.65 -5.61
N ASN A 189 16.82 -11.53 -4.87
CA ASN A 189 17.19 -10.22 -5.39
C ASN A 189 18.70 -9.94 -5.26
N ASP A 190 19.38 -10.70 -4.40
CA ASP A 190 20.82 -10.55 -4.17
C ASP A 190 21.58 -11.58 -5.03
N PRO A 191 22.46 -11.13 -5.95
CA PRO A 191 23.28 -12.02 -6.77
C PRO A 191 24.13 -13.02 -5.98
N ALA A 192 24.52 -12.69 -4.74
CA ALA A 192 25.29 -13.57 -3.88
C ALA A 192 24.46 -14.70 -3.26
N THR A 193 23.12 -14.56 -3.25
CA THR A 193 22.22 -15.52 -2.63
C THR A 193 21.21 -16.14 -3.62
N ASN A 194 21.17 -15.67 -4.87
CA ASN A 194 20.37 -16.26 -5.95
C ASN A 194 21.13 -17.39 -6.70
N PRO A 195 20.67 -18.66 -6.60
CA PRO A 195 21.33 -19.80 -7.25
C PRO A 195 21.44 -19.70 -8.76
N ILE A 196 20.53 -19.02 -9.43
CA ILE A 196 20.59 -18.85 -10.88
C ILE A 196 21.70 -17.88 -11.27
N LEU A 197 22.05 -16.92 -10.40
CA LEU A 197 23.06 -15.90 -10.67
C LEU A 197 24.47 -16.35 -10.25
N TYR A 198 24.61 -16.97 -9.07
CA TYR A 198 25.95 -17.38 -8.60
C TYR A 198 26.44 -18.71 -9.19
N ASN A 199 25.56 -19.61 -9.66
CA ASN A 199 25.97 -20.85 -10.35
C ASN A 199 26.35 -20.63 -11.83
N GLN A 200 26.24 -19.39 -12.34
CA GLN A 200 26.74 -19.02 -13.67
C GLN A 200 28.22 -18.61 -13.66
N LYS A 201 28.91 -18.74 -12.51
CA LYS A 201 30.34 -18.52 -12.37
C LYS A 201 31.16 -19.79 -12.58
#